data_AF-A0A559RM12-F1
#
_entry.id   AF-A0A559RM12-F1
#
_cell.length_a   1.000
_cell.length_b   1.000
_cell.length_c   1.000
_cell.angle_alpha   90.00
_cell.angle_beta   90.00
_cell.angle_gamma   90.00
#
_symmetry.space_group_name_H-M   'P 1'
#
loop_
_entity.id
_entity.type
_entity.pdbx_description
1 polymer ?
#
loop_
_entity_poly.entity_id
_entity_poly.type
_entity_poly.pdbx_seq_one_letter_code
_entity_poly.pdbx_strand_id
1 'polypeptide(L)'
;MEEEIKRIAKPILGRLQEHFDRLIPRNLFLVNPDVRLKKVHKTYGSTSVKDNISISFKIVLFEDQYICEYFLDADGYTEHRRYNISTDQTEMLENFEGQFGAAALEDDDMSYEEFTRIRKHNDSVRKLLIKKGFMKK
;
A
#
# COMPACT_ATOMS: atom_id res chain seq x y z
N MET A 1 -26.24 11.81 -2.99
CA MET A 1 -25.79 12.15 -1.62
C MET A 1 -24.28 12.24 -1.68
N GLU A 2 -23.74 13.46 -1.80
CA GLU A 2 -22.29 13.67 -1.89
C GLU A 2 -21.67 13.29 -0.55
N GLU A 3 -20.87 12.24 -0.53
CA GLU A 3 -20.17 11.82 0.68
C GLU A 3 -19.10 12.86 1.02
N GLU A 4 -19.26 13.51 2.16
CA GLU A 4 -18.44 14.64 2.58
C GLU A 4 -16.96 14.23 2.74
N ILE A 5 -16.09 14.78 1.89
CA ILE A 5 -14.63 14.55 1.93
C ILE A 5 -14.06 15.37 3.10
N LYS A 6 -14.03 14.77 4.30
CA LYS A 6 -13.50 15.40 5.52
C LYS A 6 -11.99 15.26 5.63
N ARG A 7 -11.34 16.28 6.21
CA ARG A 7 -9.95 16.20 6.68
C ARG A 7 -9.86 15.23 7.85
N ILE A 8 -8.73 14.56 7.98
CA ILE A 8 -8.47 13.63 9.08
C ILE A 8 -7.86 14.38 10.27
N ALA A 9 -8.22 13.98 11.49
CA ALA A 9 -7.71 14.58 12.71
C ALA A 9 -6.20 14.32 12.87
N LYS A 10 -5.45 15.32 13.35
CA LYS A 10 -3.99 15.24 13.54
C LYS A 10 -3.53 14.00 14.33
N PRO A 11 -4.17 13.59 15.44
CA PRO A 11 -3.76 12.39 16.17
C PRO A 11 -3.82 11.11 15.34
N ILE A 12 -4.80 11.00 14.44
CA ILE A 12 -4.97 9.85 13.54
C ILE A 12 -3.86 9.83 12.49
N LEU A 13 -3.51 11.00 11.93
CA LEU A 13 -2.37 11.12 11.02
C LEU A 13 -1.04 10.79 11.72
N GLY A 14 -0.90 11.14 13.00
CA GLY A 14 0.27 10.77 13.81
C GLY A 14 0.43 9.26 13.94
N ARG A 15 -0.64 8.55 14.31
CA ARG A 15 -0.63 7.07 14.38
C ARG A 15 -0.35 6.43 13.04
N LEU A 16 -0.93 6.96 11.96
CA LEU A 16 -0.66 6.47 10.61
C LEU A 16 0.82 6.64 10.23
N GLN A 17 1.41 7.80 10.57
CA GLN A 17 2.83 8.03 10.37
C GLN A 17 3.67 7.03 11.16
N GLU A 18 3.38 6.80 12.44
CA GLU A 18 4.09 5.82 13.27
C GLU A 18 4.00 4.40 12.70
N HIS A 19 2.83 4.02 12.18
CA HIS A 19 2.64 2.74 11.50
C HIS A 19 3.50 2.63 10.24
N PHE A 20 3.50 3.66 9.39
CA PHE A 20 4.34 3.67 8.18
C PHE A 20 5.83 3.74 8.49
N ASP A 21 6.24 4.40 9.58
CA ASP A 21 7.63 4.46 10.04
C ASP A 21 8.18 3.07 10.39
N ARG A 22 7.31 2.13 10.80
CA ARG A 22 7.68 0.72 11.06
C ARG A 22 7.92 -0.07 9.76
N LEU A 23 7.29 0.34 8.66
CA LEU A 23 7.45 -0.30 7.35
C LEU A 23 8.65 0.29 6.59
N ILE A 24 8.76 1.61 6.61
CA ILE A 24 9.80 2.37 5.94
C ILE A 24 10.27 3.48 6.89
N PRO A 25 11.58 3.64 7.13
CA PRO A 25 12.10 4.69 7.99
C PRO A 25 11.56 6.09 7.66
N ARG A 26 11.18 6.85 8.69
CA ARG A 26 10.56 8.19 8.59
C ARG A 26 11.32 9.20 7.72
N ASN A 27 12.65 9.11 7.67
CA ASN A 27 13.48 9.97 6.83
C ASN A 27 13.25 9.75 5.32
N LEU A 28 12.55 8.67 4.95
CA LEU A 28 12.16 8.36 3.59
C LEU A 28 10.69 8.72 3.32
N PHE A 29 9.86 9.03 4.31
CA PHE A 29 8.41 9.15 4.09
C PHE A 29 7.69 10.07 5.08
N LEU A 30 6.78 10.93 4.59
CA LEU A 30 5.93 11.78 5.42
C LEU A 30 4.47 11.79 4.93
N VAL A 31 3.53 11.47 5.83
CA VAL A 31 2.08 11.62 5.61
C VAL A 31 1.74 13.10 5.52
N ASN A 32 1.08 13.50 4.43
CA ASN A 32 0.68 14.88 4.22
C ASN A 32 -0.43 15.30 5.23
N PRO A 33 -0.35 16.47 5.88
CA PRO A 33 -1.42 16.95 6.77
C PRO A 33 -2.78 17.18 6.07
N ASP A 34 -2.79 17.34 4.74
CA ASP A 34 -4.01 17.56 3.94
C ASP A 34 -4.69 16.26 3.48
N VAL A 35 -4.31 15.10 4.02
CA VAL A 35 -4.98 13.83 3.75
C VAL A 35 -6.47 13.95 4.11
N ARG A 36 -7.30 13.46 3.20
CA ARG A 36 -8.77 13.47 3.29
C ARG A 36 -9.33 12.07 3.20
N LEU A 37 -10.45 11.84 3.88
CA LEU A 37 -11.19 10.58 3.83
C LEU A 37 -11.63 10.24 2.40
N LYS A 38 -11.74 8.94 2.12
CA LYS A 38 -12.21 8.31 0.88
C LYS A 38 -11.42 8.63 -0.39
N LYS A 39 -10.47 9.57 -0.32
CA LYS A 39 -9.52 9.87 -1.39
C LYS A 39 -8.29 8.98 -1.27
N VAL A 40 -7.81 8.51 -2.42
CA VAL A 40 -6.49 7.86 -2.51
C VAL A 40 -5.44 8.95 -2.50
N HIS A 41 -4.48 8.81 -1.59
CA HIS A 41 -3.28 9.63 -1.51
C HIS A 41 -2.10 8.77 -1.89
N LYS A 42 -1.12 9.38 -2.54
CA LYS A 42 0.14 8.73 -2.83
C LYS A 42 1.25 9.60 -2.27
N THR A 43 2.11 8.98 -1.49
CA THR A 43 3.31 9.61 -0.96
C THR A 43 4.50 8.81 -1.46
N TYR A 44 5.51 9.54 -1.93
CA TYR A 44 6.73 8.97 -2.46
C TYR A 44 7.84 8.99 -1.40
N GLY A 45 8.83 8.14 -1.61
CA GLY A 45 10.09 8.17 -0.90
C GLY A 45 10.77 9.55 -0.93
N SER A 46 11.77 9.77 -0.08
CA SER A 46 12.62 10.96 -0.14
C SER A 46 13.29 11.10 -1.51
N THR A 47 13.83 12.28 -1.83
CA THR A 47 14.42 12.57 -3.16
C THR A 47 15.39 11.51 -3.65
N SER A 48 16.14 10.88 -2.75
CA SER A 48 17.12 9.82 -3.06
C SER A 48 16.51 8.49 -3.49
N VAL A 49 15.23 8.24 -3.19
CA VAL A 49 14.52 6.97 -3.47
C VAL A 49 13.10 7.20 -4.00
N LYS A 50 12.78 8.42 -4.46
CA LYS A 50 11.41 8.87 -4.78
C LYS A 50 10.71 7.99 -5.82
N ASP A 51 11.49 7.39 -6.72
CA ASP A 51 11.01 6.55 -7.82
C ASP A 51 11.06 5.05 -7.45
N ASN A 52 11.67 4.71 -6.31
CA ASN A 52 11.91 3.32 -5.88
C ASN A 52 10.97 2.88 -4.76
N ILE A 53 10.38 3.83 -4.02
CA ILE A 53 9.52 3.55 -2.88
C ILE A 53 8.32 4.49 -2.92
N SER A 54 7.11 3.94 -2.81
CA SER A 54 5.89 4.71 -2.65
C SER A 54 4.83 3.98 -1.83
N ILE A 55 4.02 4.74 -1.10
CA ILE A 55 2.81 4.20 -0.45
C ILE A 55 1.61 4.93 -1.02
N SER A 56 0.71 4.18 -1.65
CA SER A 56 -0.64 4.62 -2.01
C SER A 56 -1.61 4.18 -0.91
N PHE A 57 -2.44 5.07 -0.39
CA PHE A 57 -3.35 4.74 0.71
C PHE A 57 -4.66 5.50 0.67
N LYS A 58 -5.70 4.90 1.26
CA LYS A 58 -7.04 5.46 1.39
C LYS A 58 -7.54 5.22 2.80
N ILE A 59 -8.04 6.27 3.45
CA ILE A 59 -8.64 6.17 4.77
C ILE A 59 -10.15 6.30 4.67
N VAL A 60 -10.87 5.42 5.34
CA VAL A 60 -12.32 5.46 5.50
C VAL A 60 -12.67 5.49 6.98
N LEU A 61 -13.80 6.12 7.30
CA LEU A 61 -14.40 6.03 8.63
C LEU A 61 -15.54 5.03 8.54
N PHE A 62 -15.48 3.96 9.32
CA PHE A 62 -16.50 2.91 9.38
C PHE A 62 -16.75 2.58 10.84
N GLU A 63 -18.01 2.67 11.30
CA GLU A 63 -18.40 2.41 12.70
C GLU A 63 -17.49 3.15 13.71
N ASP A 64 -17.24 4.44 13.47
CA ASP A 64 -16.35 5.30 14.28
C ASP A 64 -14.87 4.87 14.34
N GLN A 65 -14.46 3.94 13.48
CA GLN A 65 -13.08 3.48 13.36
C GLN A 65 -12.43 3.99 12.08
N TYR A 66 -11.21 4.50 12.20
CA TYR A 66 -10.43 4.90 11.04
C TYR A 66 -9.70 3.69 10.47
N ILE A 67 -10.07 3.30 9.26
CA ILE A 67 -9.48 2.17 8.54
C ILE A 67 -8.67 2.73 7.37
N CYS A 68 -7.38 2.43 7.34
CA CYS A 68 -6.49 2.74 6.23
C CYS A 68 -6.22 1.47 5.42
N GLU A 69 -6.60 1.48 4.15
CA GLU A 69 -6.10 0.49 3.20
C GLU A 69 -4.94 1.10 2.42
N TYR A 70 -3.83 0.37 2.30
CA TYR A 70 -2.65 0.87 1.60
C TYR A 70 -1.96 -0.20 0.78
N PHE A 71 -1.27 0.26 -0.26
CA PHE A 71 -0.35 -0.49 -1.08
C PHE A 71 1.02 0.18 -1.01
N LEU A 72 1.97 -0.52 -0.41
CA LEU A 72 3.39 -0.21 -0.43
C LEU A 72 4.00 -0.84 -1.68
N ASP A 73 4.69 -0.02 -2.46
CA ASP A 73 5.46 -0.42 -3.63
C ASP A 73 6.90 0.03 -3.41
N ALA A 74 7.79 -0.93 -3.17
CA ALA A 74 9.22 -0.73 -3.07
C ALA A 74 9.94 -1.66 -4.06
N ASP A 75 11.11 -1.26 -4.54
CA ASP A 75 11.92 -2.06 -5.45
C ASP A 75 12.20 -3.46 -4.85
N GLY A 76 11.62 -4.50 -5.45
CA GLY A 76 11.69 -5.88 -4.97
C GLY A 76 10.79 -6.24 -3.79
N TYR A 77 9.87 -5.37 -3.37
CA TYR A 77 8.98 -5.63 -2.23
C TYR A 77 7.68 -4.82 -2.30
N THR A 78 6.53 -5.48 -2.26
CA THR A 78 5.24 -4.79 -2.17
C THR A 78 4.38 -5.36 -1.05
N GLU A 79 3.55 -4.51 -0.45
CA GLU A 79 2.56 -4.93 0.55
C GLU A 79 1.21 -4.27 0.33
N HIS A 80 0.18 -5.09 0.21
CA HIS A 80 -1.21 -4.63 0.24
C HIS A 80 -1.84 -5.02 1.58
N ARG A 81 -2.18 -4.02 2.40
CA ARG A 81 -2.64 -4.24 3.77
C ARG A 81 -3.82 -3.34 4.12
N ARG A 82 -4.62 -3.80 5.08
CA ARG A 82 -5.62 -3.00 5.78
C ARG A 82 -5.16 -2.80 7.22
N TYR A 83 -5.14 -1.55 7.65
CA TYR A 83 -4.75 -1.12 8.98
C TYR A 83 -5.92 -0.43 9.67
N ASN A 84 -6.32 -0.94 10.83
CA ASN A 84 -7.24 -0.27 11.72
C ASN A 84 -6.46 0.65 12.66
N ILE A 85 -6.51 1.95 12.38
CA ILE A 85 -5.75 2.99 13.12
C ILE A 85 -6.27 3.12 14.56
N SER A 86 -7.53 2.76 14.79
CA SER A 86 -8.15 2.85 16.11
C SER A 86 -7.68 1.71 17.03
N THR A 87 -7.53 0.49 16.51
CA THR A 87 -7.19 -0.71 17.29
C THR A 87 -5.74 -1.18 17.15
N ASP A 88 -4.94 -0.52 16.29
CA ASP A 88 -3.58 -0.91 15.91
C ASP A 88 -3.47 -2.33 15.30
N GLN A 89 -4.51 -2.77 14.60
CA GLN A 89 -4.55 -4.10 13.97
C GLN A 89 -4.31 -4.03 12.46
N THR A 90 -3.55 -4.99 11.93
CA THR A 90 -3.25 -5.11 10.50
C THR A 90 -3.70 -6.44 9.92
N GLU A 91 -4.31 -6.38 8.74
CA GLU A 91 -4.71 -7.53 7.93
C GLU A 91 -3.95 -7.47 6.59
N MET A 92 -3.37 -8.61 6.16
CA MET A 92 -2.79 -8.75 4.83
C MET A 92 -3.89 -8.96 3.80
N LEU A 93 -3.86 -8.21 2.70
CA LEU A 93 -4.80 -8.35 1.60
C LEU A 93 -4.14 -9.10 0.42
N GLU A 94 -4.92 -9.40 -0.62
CA GLU A 94 -4.41 -9.99 -1.86
C GLU A 94 -3.25 -9.16 -2.41
N ASN A 95 -2.09 -9.80 -2.51
CA ASN A 95 -0.85 -9.16 -2.88
C ASN A 95 -0.15 -9.94 -4.01
N PHE A 96 0.82 -9.31 -4.64
CA PHE A 96 1.63 -9.95 -5.66
C PHE A 96 2.39 -11.15 -5.08
N GLU A 97 2.40 -12.24 -5.82
CA GLU A 97 3.18 -13.43 -5.54
C GLU A 97 4.50 -13.41 -6.29
N GLY A 98 5.51 -14.10 -5.74
CA GLY A 98 6.81 -14.27 -6.39
C GLY A 98 7.66 -13.00 -6.41
N GLN A 99 7.58 -12.15 -5.38
CA GLN A 99 8.35 -10.90 -5.30
C GLN A 99 9.80 -11.06 -4.84
N PHE A 100 10.36 -12.26 -4.93
CA PHE A 100 11.81 -12.47 -4.90
C PHE A 100 12.29 -12.40 -6.36
N GLY A 101 13.26 -11.62 -6.82
CA GLY A 101 14.23 -10.75 -6.15
C GLY A 101 15.52 -10.85 -6.97
N ALA A 102 15.85 -9.86 -7.80
CA ALA A 102 17.02 -9.83 -8.69
C ALA A 102 17.09 -11.00 -9.71
N ALA A 103 17.67 -10.75 -10.89
CA ALA A 103 17.95 -11.81 -11.89
C ALA A 103 18.95 -12.90 -11.39
N ALA A 104 19.26 -12.95 -10.10
CA ALA A 104 20.15 -13.90 -9.44
C ALA A 104 19.41 -14.99 -8.64
N LEU A 105 18.08 -14.88 -8.48
CA LEU A 105 17.20 -15.93 -7.95
C LEU A 105 16.24 -16.39 -9.05
N GLU A 106 16.74 -16.57 -10.28
CA GLU A 106 16.07 -17.48 -11.21
C GLU A 106 16.16 -18.87 -10.57
N ASP A 107 15.11 -19.24 -9.83
CA ASP A 107 14.86 -20.63 -9.48
C ASP A 107 14.75 -21.39 -10.80
N ASP A 108 15.85 -22.03 -11.21
CA ASP A 108 15.94 -22.96 -12.35
C ASP A 108 14.92 -24.13 -12.25
N ASP A 109 14.17 -24.22 -11.14
CA ASP A 109 13.17 -25.25 -10.84
C ASP A 109 11.69 -24.78 -10.98
N MET A 110 11.40 -23.53 -11.36
CA MET A 110 10.00 -23.09 -11.50
C MET A 110 9.32 -23.73 -12.71
N SER A 111 8.32 -24.57 -12.45
CA SER A 111 7.54 -25.19 -13.54
C SER A 111 6.77 -24.15 -14.35
N TYR A 112 6.55 -24.45 -15.64
CA TYR A 112 5.74 -23.60 -16.52
C TYR A 112 4.30 -23.38 -15.99
N GLU A 113 3.73 -24.39 -15.34
CA GLU A 113 2.40 -24.32 -14.73
C GLU A 113 2.37 -23.32 -13.57
N GLU A 114 3.38 -23.36 -12.71
CA GLU A 114 3.53 -22.47 -11.57
C GLU A 114 3.80 -21.02 -12.02
N PHE A 115 4.70 -20.83 -12.98
CA PHE A 115 4.93 -19.54 -13.62
C PHE A 115 3.62 -18.96 -14.18
N THR A 116 2.84 -19.78 -14.89
CA THR A 116 1.56 -19.37 -15.48
C THR A 116 0.53 -19.00 -14.41
N ARG A 117 0.49 -19.76 -13.30
CA ARG A 117 -0.38 -19.48 -12.16
C ARG A 117 -0.03 -18.13 -11.51
N ILE A 118 1.24 -17.91 -11.20
CA ILE A 118 1.74 -16.65 -10.59
C ILE A 118 1.44 -15.47 -11.51
N ARG A 119 1.73 -15.59 -12.81
CA ARG A 119 1.42 -14.52 -13.77
C ARG A 119 -0.07 -14.15 -13.79
N LYS A 120 -0.96 -15.15 -13.85
CA LYS A 120 -2.42 -14.92 -13.84
C LYS A 120 -2.89 -14.30 -12.52
N HIS A 121 -2.35 -14.76 -11.40
CA HIS A 121 -2.63 -14.20 -10.08
C HIS A 121 -2.22 -12.73 -10.01
N ASN A 122 -0.97 -12.43 -10.36
CA ASN A 122 -0.43 -11.07 -10.36
C ASN A 122 -1.19 -10.13 -11.31
N ASP A 123 -1.63 -10.61 -12.48
CA ASP A 123 -2.50 -9.84 -13.37
C ASP A 123 -3.85 -9.50 -12.72
N SER A 124 -4.40 -10.41 -11.90
CA SER A 124 -5.65 -10.18 -11.17
C SER A 124 -5.47 -9.16 -10.04
N VAL A 125 -4.38 -9.26 -9.27
CA VAL A 125 -4.00 -8.31 -8.23
C VAL A 125 -3.75 -6.92 -8.83
N ARG A 126 -3.02 -6.83 -9.94
CA ARG A 126 -2.81 -5.57 -10.67
C ARG A 126 -4.13 -4.91 -11.06
N LYS A 127 -5.07 -5.67 -11.63
CA LYS A 127 -6.41 -5.16 -11.98
C LYS A 127 -7.18 -4.68 -10.75
N LEU A 128 -7.08 -5.39 -9.63
CA LEU A 128 -7.69 -4.98 -8.35
C LEU A 128 -7.12 -3.64 -7.86
N LEU A 129 -5.80 -3.51 -7.80
CA LEU A 129 -5.12 -2.30 -7.33
C LEU A 129 -5.40 -1.08 -8.22
N ILE A 130 -5.47 -1.28 -9.54
CA ILE A 130 -5.91 -0.25 -10.50
C ILE A 130 -7.35 0.18 -10.22
N LYS A 131 -8.27 -0.77 -10.02
CA LYS A 131 -9.68 -0.49 -9.70
C LYS A 131 -9.83 0.29 -8.40
N LYS A 132 -8.98 0.01 -7.41
CA LYS A 132 -8.92 0.73 -6.13
C LYS A 132 -8.25 2.10 -6.22
N GLY A 133 -7.54 2.39 -7.33
CA GLY A 133 -6.84 3.64 -7.57
C GLY A 133 -5.43 3.70 -6.97
N PHE A 134 -4.89 2.58 -6.46
CA PHE A 134 -3.55 2.52 -5.88
C PHE A 134 -2.45 2.41 -6.94
N MET A 135 -2.77 1.90 -8.13
CA MET A 135 -1.89 1.82 -9.29
C MET A 135 -2.51 2.49 -10.52
N LYS A 136 -1.65 2.95 -11.44
CA LYS A 136 -2.08 3.43 -12.77
C LYS A 136 -2.34 2.26 -13.72
N LYS A 137 -3.21 2.49 -14.71
CA LYS A 137 -3.53 1.52 -15.77
C LYS A 137 -2.31 1.12 -16.59
#